data_AF-A0A0F9SU35-F1
#
_entry.id   AF-A0A0F9SU35-F1
#
_cell.length_a   1.000
_cell.length_b   1.000
_cell.length_c   1.000
_cell.angle_alpha   90.00
_cell.angle_beta   90.00
_cell.angle_gamma   90.00
#
_symmetry.space_group_name_H-M   'P 1'
#
loop_
_entity.id
_entity.type
_entity.pdbx_description
1 polymer ?
#
loop_
_entity_poly.entity_id
_entity_poly.type
_entity_poly.pdbx_seq_one_letter_code
_entity_poly.pdbx_strand_id
1 'polypeptide(L)' 'MSDKPNVIVVMCDQLWGFALGCYGNAFCRTPDMDRLAAQEGDA' A
#
# COMPACT_ATOMS: atom_id res chain seq x y z
N MET A 1 1.32 27.95 -2.45
CA MET A 1 1.60 26.53 -2.13
C MET A 1 2.45 25.98 -3.26
N SER A 2 3.44 25.12 -3.01
CA SER A 2 4.18 24.50 -4.11
C SER A 2 3.26 23.48 -4.77
N ASP A 3 2.81 23.71 -6.00
CA ASP A 3 1.95 22.80 -6.79
C ASP A 3 2.70 21.52 -7.23
N LYS A 4 3.84 21.23 -6.60
CA LYS A 4 4.68 20.08 -6.92
C LYS A 4 4.37 18.96 -5.92
N PRO A 5 3.84 17.81 -6.38
CA PRO A 5 3.57 16.69 -5.49
C PRO A 5 4.88 16.12 -4.92
N ASN A 6 4.79 15.59 -3.70
CA ASN A 6 5.84 14.76 -3.13
C ASN A 6 5.63 13.33 -3.60
N VAL A 7 6.71 12.67 -4.04
CA VAL A 7 6.66 11.28 -4.50
C VAL A 7 7.46 10.42 -3.54
N ILE A 8 6.83 9.39 -2.98
CA ILE A 8 7.48 8.39 -2.12
C ILE A 8 7.41 7.04 -2.84
N VAL A 9 8.57 6.40 -3.03
CA VAL A 9 8.68 5.05 -3.59
C VAL A 9 9.12 4.11 -2.49
N VAL A 10 8.31 3.08 -2.23
CA VAL A 10 8.62 2.01 -1.27
C VAL A 10 8.63 0.69 -2.01
N MET A 11 9.75 -0.03 -1.94
CA MET A 11 9.91 -1.35 -2.55
C MET A 11 10.34 -2.34 -1.48
N CYS A 12 9.64 -3.47 -1.40
CA CYS A 12 10.02 -4.59 -0.55
C CYS A 12 10.68 -5.67 -1.41
N ASP A 13 11.88 -6.10 -1.03
CA ASP A 13 12.57 -7.15 -1.75
C ASP A 13 11.88 -8.51 -1.55
N GLN A 14 11.67 -9.22 -2.65
CA GLN A 14 11.06 -10.55 -2.71
C GLN A 14 9.69 -10.68 -2.01
N LEU A 15 8.94 -9.60 -1.85
CA LEU A 15 7.60 -9.68 -1.27
C LEU A 15 6.70 -10.52 -2.20
N TRP A 16 6.16 -11.61 -1.66
CA TRP A 16 5.24 -12.44 -2.42
C TRP A 16 3.91 -11.71 -2.64
N GLY A 17 3.39 -11.76 -3.87
CA GLY A 17 2.18 -11.01 -4.26
C GLY A 17 0.94 -11.33 -3.42
N PHE A 18 0.86 -12.52 -2.82
CA PHE A 18 -0.27 -12.93 -1.97
C PHE A 18 0.01 -12.77 -0.46
N ALA A 19 1.08 -12.07 -0.08
CA ALA A 19 1.39 -11.86 1.34
C ALA A 19 0.52 -10.77 2.00
N LEU A 20 -0.12 -9.91 1.22
CA LEU A 20 -0.90 -8.78 1.74
C LEU A 20 -2.38 -9.13 1.93
N GLY A 21 -3.00 -8.55 2.97
CA GLY A 21 -4.42 -8.67 3.27
C GLY A 21 -5.32 -8.14 2.15
N CYS A 22 -4.95 -7.02 1.52
CA CYS A 22 -5.64 -6.47 0.35
C CYS A 22 -5.63 -7.40 -0.88
N TYR A 23 -4.74 -8.39 -0.92
CA TYR A 23 -4.74 -9.46 -1.93
C TYR A 23 -5.40 -10.76 -1.44
N GLY A 24 -6.12 -10.73 -0.30
CA GLY A 24 -6.90 -11.85 0.23
C GLY A 24 -6.18 -12.73 1.25
N ASN A 25 -5.00 -12.33 1.75
CA ASN A 25 -4.31 -13.10 2.78
C ASN A 25 -4.99 -12.92 4.16
N ALA A 26 -5.55 -14.00 4.72
CA ALA A 26 -6.22 -13.96 6.02
C ALA A 26 -5.28 -14.21 7.23
N PHE A 27 -4.02 -14.61 6.98
CA PHE A 27 -3.04 -14.92 8.02
C PHE A 27 -2.12 -13.75 8.32
N CYS A 28 -1.48 -13.20 7.29
CA CYS A 28 -0.61 -12.04 7.38
C CYS A 28 -1.47 -10.79 7.62
N ARG A 29 -1.21 -10.07 8.72
CA ARG A 29 -1.92 -8.82 9.02
C ARG A 29 -1.12 -7.64 8.48
N THR A 30 -1.65 -6.95 7.47
CA THR A 30 -1.00 -5.80 6.81
C THR A 30 -1.89 -4.54 6.81
N PRO A 31 -2.39 -4.10 7.98
CA PRO A 31 -3.47 -3.11 8.07
C PRO A 31 -3.15 -1.76 7.39
N ASP A 32 -1.89 -1.32 7.42
CA ASP A 32 -1.50 -0.05 6.76
C ASP A 32 -1.49 -0.16 5.24
N MET A 33 -1.03 -1.30 4.70
CA MET A 33 -1.09 -1.56 3.27
C MET A 33 -2.52 -1.76 2.80
N ASP A 34 -3.35 -2.42 3.62
CA ASP A 34 -4.76 -2.65 3.33
C ASP A 34 -5.53 -1.32 3.32
N ARG A 35 -5.25 -0.44 4.29
CA ARG A 35 -5.80 0.92 4.34
C ARG A 35 -5.33 1.74 3.13
N LEU A 36 -4.05 1.69 2.78
CA LEU A 36 -3.51 2.43 1.63
C LEU A 36 -4.15 1.96 0.31
N ALA A 37 -4.38 0.65 0.15
CA ALA A 37 -5.04 0.10 -1.02
C ALA A 37 -6.54 0.45 -1.10
N ALA A 38 -7.21 0.61 0.04
CA ALA A 38 -8.62 1.00 0.12
C ALA A 38 -8.85 2.52 -0.05
N GLN A 39 -7.80 3.33 0.12
CA GLN A 39 -7.86 4.76 -0.12
C GLN A 39 -7.77 5.02 -1.63
N GLU A 40 -8.92 5.20 -2.29
CA GLU A 40 -8.95 5.88 -3.59
C GLU A 40 -8.51 7.33 -3.36
N GLY A 41 -7.56 7.81 -4.17
CA GLY A 41 -6.83 9.05 -3.92
C GLY A 41 -7.73 10.20 -3.48
N ASP A 42 -7.54 10.67 -2.24
CA ASP A 42 -7.97 11.99 -1.81
C ASP A 42 -7.33 13.00 -2.77
N ALA A 43 -8.10 13.40 -3.79
CA ALA A 43 -7.84 14.59 -4.58
C ALA A 43 -8.38 15.82 -3.84
#